data_AF-A0AA39Q566-F1
#
_entry.id   AF-A0AA39Q566-F1
#
_cell.length_a   1.000
_cell.length_b   1.000
_cell.length_c   1.000
_cell.angle_alpha   90.00
_cell.angle_beta   90.00
_cell.angle_gamma   90.00
#
_symmetry.space_group_name_H-M   'P 1'
#
loop_
_entity.id
_entity.type
_entity.pdbx_description
1 polymer ?
#
loop_
_entity_poly.entity_id
_entity_poly.type
_entity_poly.pdbx_seq_one_letter_code
_entity_poly.pdbx_strand_id
1 'polypeptide(L)'
;MSSEATNSTGWHSIRPWIPPLTLSVREITSVSVTFILSATSSGDADPLLACLGIEAQETEEGGETEGSDLKKPSIVSAALAGGLSVEVDRSAWRRVFIRIDDKADEAVIIIYGLMPGRQYDVDLELVQGGHKNNIRRQVVTELGDSSLRLEGAAENPDTLITDSSMNAPEPALSSPSTSPSPSTPSSNQHPSPGFTPLTLEDRLNQLQHTLNIMATERETLSATLKSARRDAQKADANVRSEIEALKRSSEKTAAAEHRARQKVLALQETVKRAQLSTTEMEEQVKEEEEALPDLQAQRNSKEEEYLKIKGAADRARKARESEAEKERKRVELMTGELNGLNNKLERLQAKKEKLETTTIPELEEQLRAIELEIETTELDSYGYPFAPDGQELDDDPILLRSHQNSSFPRPSPVPIQRPQASWNSPPRQAQRSSSLHYQKAPIVLSNPHRQSSLKAATHHSNSSSSSSSLLSGATSTLSSRAPPFEPGKPLRTAIWAGNTTSHDNRGG
;
A
#
# COMPACT_ATOMS: atom_id res chain seq x y z
N MET A 1 -55.01 17.98 -15.21
CA MET A 1 -53.91 18.66 -14.48
C MET A 1 -53.08 17.56 -13.86
N SER A 2 -52.14 17.02 -14.64
CA SER A 2 -51.31 15.88 -14.24
C SER A 2 -49.90 16.39 -14.02
N SER A 3 -49.45 16.38 -12.76
CA SER A 3 -48.10 16.74 -12.37
C SER A 3 -47.16 15.58 -12.64
N GLU A 4 -46.40 15.69 -13.72
CA GLU A 4 -45.39 14.72 -14.12
C GLU A 4 -44.09 14.99 -13.34
N ALA A 5 -43.85 14.18 -12.31
CA ALA A 5 -42.62 14.23 -11.53
C ALA A 5 -41.50 13.53 -12.31
N THR A 6 -40.67 14.31 -13.00
CA THR A 6 -39.46 13.80 -13.66
C THR A 6 -38.37 13.53 -12.63
N ASN A 7 -38.36 12.32 -12.07
CA ASN A 7 -37.23 11.79 -11.32
C ASN A 7 -36.07 11.53 -12.30
N SER A 8 -35.24 12.56 -12.53
CA SER A 8 -33.98 12.39 -13.24
C SER A 8 -33.01 11.64 -12.35
N THR A 9 -32.85 10.33 -12.60
CA THR A 9 -31.81 9.47 -12.04
C THR A 9 -30.45 9.92 -12.59
N GLY A 10 -29.93 11.03 -12.08
CA GLY A 10 -28.61 11.53 -12.39
C GLY A 10 -27.57 10.59 -11.79
N TRP A 11 -26.62 10.14 -12.61
CA TRP A 11 -25.42 9.46 -12.13
C TRP A 11 -24.68 10.42 -11.20
N HIS A 12 -24.75 10.17 -9.89
CA HIS A 12 -23.90 10.86 -8.94
C HIS A 12 -22.53 10.20 -9.11
N SER A 13 -21.62 10.89 -9.80
CA SER A 13 -20.20 10.54 -9.76
C SER A 13 -19.83 10.50 -8.28
N ILE A 14 -19.66 9.29 -7.75
CA ILE A 14 -19.03 9.05 -6.45
C ILE A 14 -17.62 9.57 -6.66
N ARG A 15 -17.38 10.82 -6.26
CA ARG A 15 -16.06 11.43 -6.38
C ARG A 15 -15.07 10.52 -5.67
N PRO A 16 -13.88 10.33 -6.25
CA PRO A 16 -12.83 9.51 -5.66
C PRO A 16 -12.60 9.98 -4.23
N TRP A 17 -12.52 8.98 -3.34
CA TRP A 17 -12.25 9.09 -1.91
C TRP A 17 -11.27 10.24 -1.63
N ILE A 18 -11.72 11.29 -0.94
CA ILE A 18 -10.80 12.31 -0.44
C ILE A 18 -10.00 11.61 0.67
N PRO A 19 -8.68 11.47 0.53
CA PRO A 19 -7.89 10.76 1.52
C PRO A 19 -7.98 11.47 2.88
N PRO A 20 -8.08 10.72 3.99
CA PRO A 20 -8.22 11.31 5.31
C PRO A 20 -6.96 12.10 5.65
N LEU A 21 -7.15 13.34 6.07
CA LEU A 21 -6.09 14.18 6.58
C LEU A 21 -5.88 13.86 8.06
N THR A 22 -4.63 13.70 8.47
CA THR A 22 -4.26 13.48 9.87
C THR A 22 -3.53 14.69 10.40
N LEU A 23 -3.81 15.02 11.67
CA LEU A 23 -3.20 16.15 12.36
C LEU A 23 -2.45 15.66 13.59
N SER A 24 -1.16 15.97 13.62
CA SER A 24 -0.26 15.67 14.73
C SER A 24 0.28 16.95 15.37
N VAL A 25 0.59 16.90 16.67
CA VAL A 25 1.21 18.01 17.40
C VAL A 25 2.73 17.85 17.28
N ARG A 26 3.41 18.85 16.72
CA ARG A 26 4.87 18.86 16.57
C ARG A 26 5.56 19.46 17.79
N GLU A 27 5.05 20.59 18.25
CA GLU A 27 5.70 21.38 19.30
C GLU A 27 4.66 22.20 20.07
N ILE A 28 4.85 22.29 21.39
CA ILE A 28 4.07 23.12 22.29
C ILE A 28 5.06 24.03 23.00
N THR A 29 4.92 25.33 22.82
CA THR A 29 5.72 26.33 23.52
C THR A 29 4.87 27.09 24.53
N SER A 30 5.50 27.94 25.33
CA SER A 30 4.82 28.82 26.28
C SER A 30 3.79 29.76 25.64
N VAL A 31 3.92 30.10 24.36
CA VAL A 31 3.05 31.09 23.67
C VAL A 31 2.51 30.64 22.32
N SER A 32 2.86 29.43 21.88
CA SER A 32 2.41 28.90 20.59
C SER A 32 2.26 27.39 20.59
N VAL A 33 1.51 26.89 19.62
CA VAL A 33 1.42 25.46 19.33
C VAL A 33 1.60 25.24 17.84
N THR A 34 2.33 24.19 17.48
CA THR A 34 2.62 23.84 16.10
C THR A 34 2.03 22.47 15.79
N PHE A 35 1.15 22.42 14.79
CA PHE A 35 0.60 21.20 14.23
C PHE A 35 1.20 20.90 12.87
N ILE A 36 1.26 19.61 12.53
CA ILE A 36 1.52 19.13 11.17
C ILE A 36 0.24 18.47 10.68
N LEU A 37 -0.25 18.93 9.53
CA LEU A 37 -1.34 18.33 8.78
C LEU A 37 -0.73 17.56 7.61
N SER A 38 -0.90 16.24 7.58
CA SER A 38 -0.41 15.39 6.52
C SER A 38 -1.59 14.69 5.84
N ALA A 39 -1.57 14.58 4.51
CA ALA A 39 -2.49 13.68 3.83
C ALA A 39 -1.97 12.26 4.01
N THR A 40 -2.78 11.36 4.56
CA THR A 40 -2.46 9.93 4.45
C THR A 40 -2.65 9.59 2.99
N SER A 41 -1.56 9.63 2.21
CA SER A 41 -1.63 9.08 0.87
C SER A 41 -2.06 7.63 1.07
N SER A 42 -3.15 7.23 0.43
CA SER A 42 -3.71 5.87 0.51
C SER A 42 -2.76 4.80 -0.07
N GLY A 43 -1.46 5.12 -0.20
CA GLY A 43 -0.35 4.24 -0.55
C GLY A 43 0.56 3.90 0.63
N ASP A 44 0.31 4.41 1.84
CA ASP A 44 0.87 3.79 3.05
C ASP A 44 0.15 2.44 3.26
N ALA A 45 0.75 1.43 2.65
CA ALA A 45 0.61 0.04 3.03
C ALA A 45 0.54 -0.04 4.56
N ASP A 46 -0.39 -0.84 5.09
CA ASP A 46 -0.33 -1.29 6.46
C ASP A 46 1.14 -1.59 6.81
N PRO A 47 1.68 -1.15 7.96
CA PRO A 47 3.03 -1.52 8.37
C PRO A 47 3.22 -3.05 8.44
N LEU A 48 2.13 -3.82 8.39
CA LEU A 48 2.11 -5.28 8.23
C LEU A 48 2.27 -5.78 6.77
N LEU A 49 1.85 -5.00 5.76
CA LEU A 49 2.06 -5.28 4.34
C LEU A 49 3.47 -4.87 3.86
N ALA A 50 4.07 -3.84 4.46
CA ALA A 50 5.48 -3.52 4.26
C ALA A 50 6.41 -4.69 4.70
N CYS A 51 6.00 -5.48 5.69
CA CYS A 51 6.69 -6.72 6.09
C CYS A 51 6.56 -7.87 5.08
N LEU A 52 5.65 -7.80 4.10
CA LEU A 52 5.45 -8.84 3.08
C LEU A 52 6.24 -8.60 1.79
N GLY A 53 7.04 -7.52 1.70
CA GLY A 53 7.95 -7.29 0.57
C GLY A 53 7.27 -7.10 -0.79
N ILE A 54 5.96 -6.81 -0.81
CA ILE A 54 5.23 -6.48 -2.03
C ILE A 54 5.28 -4.97 -2.19
N GLU A 55 6.46 -4.45 -2.51
CA GLU A 55 6.54 -3.11 -3.09
C GLU A 55 5.72 -3.15 -4.39
N ALA A 56 4.70 -2.31 -4.46
CA ALA A 56 3.95 -2.10 -5.68
C ALA A 56 4.94 -1.56 -6.71
N GLN A 57 5.47 -2.46 -7.53
CA GLN A 57 6.32 -2.19 -8.67
C GLN A 57 5.59 -1.15 -9.53
N GLU A 58 5.93 0.11 -9.31
CA GLU A 58 5.54 1.21 -10.17
C GLU A 58 5.99 0.79 -11.57
N THR A 59 4.98 0.51 -12.40
CA THR A 59 5.21 0.13 -13.77
C THR A 59 5.72 1.40 -14.45
N GLU A 60 7.04 1.58 -14.44
CA GLU A 60 7.75 2.51 -15.32
C GLU A 60 7.55 2.02 -16.76
N GLU A 61 6.35 2.25 -17.29
CA GLU A 61 6.10 2.16 -18.71
C GLU A 61 6.67 3.44 -19.33
N GLY A 62 7.88 3.30 -19.86
CA GLY A 62 8.63 4.34 -20.53
C GLY A 62 7.80 5.07 -21.58
N GLY A 63 7.58 6.36 -21.34
CA GLY A 63 7.02 7.30 -22.28
C GLY A 63 7.70 8.64 -22.08
N GLU A 64 8.91 8.79 -22.64
CA GLU A 64 9.57 10.08 -22.81
C GLU A 64 8.67 10.99 -23.66
N THR A 65 7.81 11.77 -22.99
CA THR A 65 7.09 12.88 -23.61
C THR A 65 7.44 14.12 -22.79
N GLU A 66 8.51 14.81 -23.20
CA GLU A 66 8.76 16.19 -22.80
C GLU A 66 7.52 17.03 -23.15
N GLY A 67 6.69 17.37 -22.16
CA GLY A 67 5.41 17.99 -22.45
C GLY A 67 4.56 18.33 -21.24
N SER A 68 5.01 19.32 -20.47
CA SER A 68 4.33 19.97 -19.34
C SER A 68 4.22 19.13 -18.06
N ASP A 69 5.05 19.49 -17.08
CA ASP A 69 4.87 19.17 -15.67
C ASP A 69 3.54 19.76 -15.16
N LEU A 70 2.43 19.10 -15.45
CA LEU A 70 1.19 19.28 -14.70
C LEU A 70 1.42 18.64 -13.32
N LYS A 71 2.17 19.35 -12.47
CA LYS A 71 2.35 19.03 -11.05
C LYS A 71 0.96 18.82 -10.47
N LYS A 72 0.64 17.58 -10.12
CA LYS A 72 -0.59 17.24 -9.42
C LYS A 72 -0.65 18.17 -8.20
N PRO A 73 -1.70 19.00 -8.03
CA PRO A 73 -1.77 19.90 -6.89
C PRO A 73 -1.72 19.05 -5.61
N SER A 74 -0.85 19.43 -4.67
CA SER A 74 -0.76 18.78 -3.35
C SER A 74 -2.17 18.67 -2.75
N ILE A 75 -2.49 17.52 -2.16
CA ILE A 75 -3.81 17.25 -1.60
C ILE A 75 -4.06 18.19 -0.43
N VAL A 76 -3.04 18.40 0.41
CA VAL A 76 -3.09 19.35 1.52
C VAL A 76 -3.26 20.78 1.01
N SER A 77 -2.57 21.16 -0.06
CA SER A 77 -2.72 22.48 -0.71
C SER A 77 -4.15 22.69 -1.22
N ALA A 78 -4.72 21.69 -1.88
CA ALA A 78 -6.10 21.72 -2.37
C ALA A 78 -7.13 21.75 -1.22
N ALA A 79 -6.86 21.06 -0.12
CA ALA A 79 -7.74 21.02 1.04
C ALA A 79 -7.73 22.36 1.81
N LEU A 80 -6.55 22.97 1.97
CA LEU A 80 -6.40 24.28 2.61
C LEU A 80 -6.91 25.45 1.77
N ALA A 81 -6.94 25.31 0.44
CA ALA A 81 -7.53 26.30 -0.46
C ALA A 81 -9.03 26.53 -0.19
N GLY A 82 -9.72 25.56 0.41
CA GLY A 82 -11.12 25.69 0.85
C GLY A 82 -11.33 26.56 2.09
N GLY A 83 -10.24 26.92 2.77
CA GLY A 83 -10.24 27.69 4.01
C GLY A 83 -10.04 26.82 5.25
N LEU A 84 -9.15 27.29 6.13
CA LEU A 84 -8.93 26.72 7.46
C LEU A 84 -9.54 27.67 8.50
N SER A 85 -10.47 27.17 9.30
CA SER A 85 -10.96 27.87 10.50
C SER A 85 -10.28 27.28 11.73
N VAL A 86 -9.79 28.16 12.60
CA VAL A 86 -9.12 27.78 13.84
C VAL A 86 -9.88 28.40 14.99
N GLU A 87 -10.39 27.58 15.90
CA GLU A 87 -11.02 28.03 17.14
C GLU A 87 -10.16 27.60 18.33
N VAL A 88 -9.98 28.50 19.28
CA VAL A 88 -9.30 28.25 20.55
C VAL A 88 -10.31 28.59 21.64
N ASP A 89 -10.63 27.61 22.48
CA ASP A 89 -11.68 27.69 23.50
C ASP A 89 -13.03 28.16 22.92
N ARG A 90 -13.40 27.59 21.76
CA ARG A 90 -14.63 27.92 20.99
C ARG A 90 -14.71 29.36 20.48
N SER A 91 -13.59 30.06 20.45
CA SER A 91 -13.48 31.42 19.92
C SER A 91 -12.59 31.42 18.70
N ALA A 92 -13.05 32.04 17.60
CA ALA A 92 -12.28 32.14 16.37
C ALA A 92 -10.94 32.85 16.60
N TRP A 93 -9.83 32.17 16.29
CA TRP A 93 -8.48 32.65 16.56
C TRP A 93 -7.83 33.20 15.30
N ARG A 94 -7.41 34.47 15.32
CA ARG A 94 -6.85 35.16 14.15
C ARG A 94 -5.34 35.01 14.01
N ARG A 95 -4.64 34.64 15.09
CA ARG A 95 -3.17 34.57 15.14
C ARG A 95 -2.70 33.18 14.75
N VAL A 96 -2.82 32.87 13.47
CA VAL A 96 -2.44 31.58 12.88
C VAL A 96 -1.50 31.82 11.71
N PHE A 97 -0.43 31.03 11.63
CA PHE A 97 0.50 31.00 10.50
C PHE A 97 0.45 29.61 9.86
N ILE A 98 0.37 29.56 8.53
CA ILE A 98 0.25 28.30 7.78
C ILE A 98 1.34 28.28 6.73
N ARG A 99 2.13 27.22 6.72
CA ARG A 99 3.15 26.95 5.69
C ARG A 99 2.88 25.61 5.05
N ILE A 100 2.66 25.61 3.74
CA ILE A 100 2.41 24.40 2.96
C ILE A 100 3.73 23.96 2.33
N ASP A 101 4.06 22.68 2.46
CA ASP A 101 5.15 22.02 1.75
C ASP A 101 4.57 21.11 0.66
N ASP A 102 4.49 21.66 -0.56
CA ASP A 102 3.96 20.94 -1.72
C ASP A 102 4.77 19.67 -2.06
N LYS A 103 6.04 19.57 -1.60
CA LYS A 103 6.89 18.40 -1.89
C LYS A 103 6.59 17.23 -0.96
N ALA A 104 6.29 17.51 0.30
CA ALA A 104 6.00 16.50 1.31
C ALA A 104 4.49 16.19 1.42
N ASP A 105 3.63 16.99 0.78
CA ASP A 105 2.18 16.99 0.99
C ASP A 105 1.81 17.17 2.48
N GLU A 106 2.53 18.10 3.13
CA GLU A 106 2.36 18.45 4.53
C GLU A 106 2.12 19.95 4.69
N ALA A 107 1.39 20.34 5.73
CA ALA A 107 1.27 21.74 6.14
C ALA A 107 1.57 21.91 7.62
N VAL A 108 2.40 22.90 7.91
CA VAL A 108 2.75 23.33 9.27
C VAL A 108 1.82 24.48 9.67
N ILE A 109 1.03 24.27 10.71
CA ILE A 109 0.07 25.25 11.24
C ILE A 109 0.55 25.68 12.62
N ILE A 110 0.88 26.96 12.78
CA ILE A 110 1.36 27.55 14.03
C ILE A 110 0.29 28.49 14.57
N ILE A 111 -0.27 28.16 15.73
CA ILE A 111 -1.16 29.04 16.49
C ILE A 111 -0.31 29.79 17.51
N TYR A 112 -0.29 31.11 17.47
CA TYR A 112 0.56 31.93 18.35
C TYR A 112 -0.23 32.96 19.14
N GLY A 113 0.38 33.47 20.21
CA GLY A 113 -0.23 34.42 21.14
C GLY A 113 -1.09 33.76 22.22
N LEU A 114 -0.84 32.50 22.52
CA LEU A 114 -1.42 31.80 23.67
C LEU A 114 -0.76 32.34 24.97
N MET A 115 -1.52 32.39 26.07
CA MET A 115 -0.95 32.69 27.40
C MET A 115 -0.29 31.43 27.98
N PRO A 116 0.92 31.55 28.56
CA PRO A 116 1.63 30.44 29.17
C PRO A 116 0.89 29.87 30.38
N GLY A 117 1.11 28.57 30.62
CA GLY A 117 0.51 27.86 31.75
C GLY A 117 -1.00 27.67 31.70
N ARG A 118 -1.64 27.91 30.56
CA ARG A 118 -3.08 27.64 30.37
C ARG A 118 -3.32 26.41 29.52
N GLN A 119 -4.44 25.76 29.78
CA GLN A 119 -4.98 24.70 28.93
C GLN A 119 -5.92 25.32 27.91
N TYR A 120 -5.69 25.02 26.64
CA TYR A 120 -6.50 25.43 25.51
C TYR A 120 -7.15 24.22 24.85
N ASP A 121 -8.36 24.41 24.37
CA ASP A 121 -9.06 23.47 23.51
C ASP A 121 -9.04 24.01 22.08
N VAL A 122 -8.25 23.39 21.22
CA VAL A 122 -8.01 23.84 19.84
C VAL A 122 -8.85 22.99 18.90
N ASP A 123 -9.75 23.64 18.18
CA ASP A 123 -10.60 23.05 17.15
C ASP A 123 -10.15 23.56 15.78
N LEU A 124 -9.73 22.64 14.92
CA LEU A 124 -9.32 22.91 13.54
C LEU A 124 -10.40 22.39 12.61
N GLU A 125 -11.11 23.30 11.94
CA GLU A 125 -12.15 22.97 10.98
C GLU A 125 -11.66 23.26 9.56
N LEU A 126 -11.60 22.22 8.74
CA LEU A 126 -11.27 22.33 7.33
C LEU A 126 -12.54 22.27 6.48
N VAL A 127 -12.77 23.30 5.67
CA VAL A 127 -13.94 23.39 4.79
C VAL A 127 -13.57 22.83 3.42
N GLN A 128 -13.68 21.51 3.25
CA GLN A 128 -13.36 20.85 1.98
C GLN A 128 -14.63 20.33 1.30
N GLY A 129 -15.01 20.97 0.19
CA GLY A 129 -16.05 20.44 -0.71
C GLY A 129 -17.44 20.24 -0.09
N GLY A 130 -17.78 21.00 0.96
CA GLY A 130 -19.07 20.89 1.66
C GLY A 130 -19.09 19.90 2.83
N HIS A 131 -18.02 19.12 3.03
CA HIS A 131 -17.81 18.32 4.23
C HIS A 131 -16.94 19.10 5.22
N LYS A 132 -17.44 19.23 6.45
CA LYS A 132 -16.74 19.89 7.56
C LYS A 132 -16.00 18.80 8.34
N ASN A 133 -14.69 18.73 8.18
CA ASN A 133 -13.84 17.86 9.00
C ASN A 133 -13.36 18.68 10.19
N ASN A 134 -13.84 18.35 11.39
CA ASN A 134 -13.42 19.00 12.64
C ASN A 134 -12.44 18.08 13.37
N ILE A 135 -11.25 18.61 13.66
CA ILE A 135 -10.22 17.95 14.44
C ILE A 135 -10.01 18.77 15.73
N ARG A 136 -10.37 18.15 16.86
CA ARG A 136 -10.25 18.75 18.20
C ARG A 136 -9.05 18.21 18.97
N ARG A 137 -8.26 19.10 19.57
CA ARG A 137 -7.08 18.76 20.39
C ARG A 137 -6.98 19.66 21.61
N GLN A 138 -6.80 19.05 22.77
CA GLN A 138 -6.48 19.77 24.01
C GLN A 138 -4.97 19.93 24.16
N VAL A 139 -4.51 21.14 24.46
CA VAL A 139 -3.08 21.49 24.59
C VAL A 139 -2.88 22.30 25.86
N VAL A 140 -1.87 21.96 26.66
CA VAL A 140 -1.43 22.77 27.80
C VAL A 140 -0.13 23.47 27.44
N THR A 141 -0.13 24.81 27.37
CA THR A 141 1.11 25.58 27.15
C THR A 141 2.00 25.48 28.38
N GLU A 142 3.30 25.24 28.18
CA GLU A 142 4.30 25.23 29.24
C GLU A 142 4.39 26.59 29.97
N LEU A 143 4.64 26.57 31.29
CA LEU A 143 5.19 27.76 31.96
C LEU A 143 6.65 27.88 31.51
N GLY A 144 7.09 29.09 31.16
CA GLY A 144 8.38 29.39 30.51
C GLY A 144 9.65 29.09 31.31
N ASP A 145 9.64 28.09 32.18
CA ASP A 145 10.74 27.73 33.09
C ASP A 145 11.67 26.66 32.48
N SER A 146 11.39 26.21 31.24
CA SER A 146 12.05 25.03 30.63
C SER A 146 13.23 25.35 29.69
N SER A 147 13.65 26.61 29.54
CA SER A 147 14.68 26.99 28.56
C SER A 147 16.14 26.69 28.97
N LEU A 148 16.40 25.95 30.05
CA LEU A 148 17.77 25.65 30.52
C LEU A 148 18.10 24.16 30.62
N ARG A 149 17.48 23.29 29.81
CA ARG A 149 17.79 21.85 29.91
C ARG A 149 17.90 21.05 28.61
N LEU A 150 18.37 21.66 27.51
CA LEU A 150 18.72 20.88 26.33
C LEU A 150 19.96 21.41 25.60
N GLU A 151 21.13 20.98 26.09
CA GLU A 151 22.35 20.88 25.29
C GLU A 151 23.18 19.71 25.86
N GLY A 152 23.56 18.74 25.00
CA GLY A 152 24.50 17.68 25.37
C GLY A 152 24.08 16.27 24.97
N ALA A 153 24.17 15.98 23.66
CA ALA A 153 24.27 14.62 23.15
C ALA A 153 25.66 14.02 23.44
N ALA A 154 25.71 12.68 23.41
CA ALA A 154 26.86 11.79 23.20
C ALA A 154 27.59 11.18 24.42
N GLU A 155 27.65 9.84 24.37
CA GLU A 155 28.68 8.91 24.88
C GLU A 155 28.77 8.60 26.39
N ASN A 156 28.26 7.42 26.76
CA ASN A 156 28.96 6.31 27.46
C ASN A 156 28.04 5.55 28.42
N PRO A 157 27.78 4.24 28.22
CA PRO A 157 27.22 3.38 29.26
C PRO A 157 28.35 2.55 29.88
N ASP A 158 29.06 3.12 30.84
CA ASP A 158 29.79 2.32 31.84
C ASP A 158 30.22 3.22 32.99
N THR A 159 29.53 3.09 34.13
CA THR A 159 30.12 3.01 35.48
C THR A 159 29.04 3.07 36.55
N LEU A 160 28.79 1.88 37.12
CA LEU A 160 28.78 1.59 38.55
C LEU A 160 28.30 2.69 39.53
N ILE A 161 27.15 2.39 40.15
CA ILE A 161 26.91 2.46 41.60
C ILE A 161 27.40 3.75 42.28
N THR A 162 26.50 4.73 42.39
CA THR A 162 26.59 5.79 43.39
C THR A 162 25.41 5.69 44.34
N ASP A 163 25.71 5.20 45.54
CA ASP A 163 24.96 5.43 46.77
C ASP A 163 24.65 6.93 46.90
N SER A 164 23.37 7.31 46.86
CA SER A 164 22.88 8.61 47.30
C SER A 164 21.35 8.60 47.40
N SER A 165 20.82 8.08 48.50
CA SER A 165 19.46 8.42 48.94
C SER A 165 19.32 8.27 50.45
N MET A 166 19.83 9.27 51.16
CA MET A 166 19.47 9.60 52.53
C MET A 166 19.02 11.05 52.55
N ASN A 167 17.92 11.35 51.87
CA ASN A 167 17.15 12.58 52.12
C ASN A 167 15.79 12.16 52.67
N ALA A 168 15.78 11.98 53.99
CA ALA A 168 14.57 11.92 54.77
C ALA A 168 13.86 13.28 54.68
N PRO A 169 12.55 13.35 54.38
CA PRO A 169 11.79 14.57 54.59
C PRO A 169 11.52 14.72 56.08
N GLU A 170 12.13 15.71 56.72
CA GLU A 170 11.71 16.21 58.03
C GLU A 170 10.25 16.69 57.93
N PRO A 171 9.33 16.23 58.80
CA PRO A 171 8.05 16.89 58.96
C PRO A 171 8.28 18.20 59.74
N ALA A 172 8.07 19.33 59.07
CA ALA A 172 8.05 20.65 59.70
C ALA A 172 6.96 20.71 60.79
N LEU A 173 7.36 20.45 62.03
CA LEU A 173 6.57 20.72 63.23
C LEU A 173 6.43 22.24 63.38
N SER A 174 5.30 22.76 62.91
CA SER A 174 4.88 24.13 63.18
C SER A 174 4.47 24.26 64.64
N SER A 175 5.35 24.82 65.47
CA SER A 175 5.06 25.21 66.84
C SER A 175 4.09 26.39 66.86
N PRO A 176 2.87 26.29 67.44
CA PRO A 176 2.07 27.47 67.75
C PRO A 176 2.66 28.17 68.98
N SER A 177 3.43 29.22 68.75
CA SER A 177 3.88 30.15 69.79
C SER A 177 2.72 31.05 70.21
N THR A 178 1.99 30.67 71.25
CA THR A 178 1.02 31.54 71.94
C THR A 178 1.63 32.03 73.25
N SER A 179 2.37 33.14 73.16
CA SER A 179 2.73 33.96 74.32
C SER A 179 1.58 34.93 74.60
N PRO A 180 0.86 34.85 75.74
CA PRO A 180 -0.01 35.93 76.17
C PRO A 180 0.86 37.01 76.84
N SER A 181 0.99 38.16 76.20
CA SER A 181 1.56 39.37 76.80
C SER A 181 0.62 39.86 77.91
N PRO A 182 1.04 39.98 79.18
CA PRO A 182 0.24 40.67 80.19
C PRO A 182 0.32 42.17 79.93
N SER A 183 -0.81 42.76 79.55
CA SER A 183 -1.00 44.21 79.46
C SER A 183 -0.84 44.81 80.86
N THR A 184 0.22 45.57 81.07
CA THR A 184 0.38 46.45 82.22
C THR A 184 -0.52 47.68 82.04
N PRO A 185 -1.45 48.00 82.96
CA PRO A 185 -2.05 49.32 82.98
C PRO A 185 -1.08 50.29 83.67
N SER A 186 -0.57 51.22 82.89
CA SER A 186 0.07 52.44 83.36
C SER A 186 -1.01 53.36 83.96
N SER A 187 -0.94 53.63 85.27
CA SER A 187 -1.60 54.80 85.85
C SER A 187 -0.76 55.29 87.02
N ASN A 188 -0.05 56.38 86.77
CA ASN A 188 0.81 57.07 87.71
C ASN A 188 -0.01 58.17 88.41
N GLN A 189 0.20 58.31 89.72
CA GLN A 189 0.01 59.50 90.58
C GLN A 189 -1.41 59.94 90.98
N HIS A 190 -1.76 59.80 92.26
CA HIS A 190 -1.53 60.84 93.29
C HIS A 190 -1.93 60.30 94.70
N PRO A 191 -1.42 60.89 95.81
CA PRO A 191 -1.54 60.40 97.17
C PRO A 191 -2.72 61.03 97.90
N SER A 192 -3.37 60.30 98.80
CA SER A 192 -3.81 60.84 100.10
C SER A 192 -4.57 59.82 100.95
N PRO A 193 -4.52 59.98 102.29
CA PRO A 193 -4.81 58.96 103.27
C PRO A 193 -6.30 58.91 103.59
N GLY A 194 -6.87 57.71 103.51
CA GLY A 194 -8.25 57.43 103.89
C GLY A 194 -8.39 55.95 104.19
N PHE A 195 -7.61 55.43 105.14
CA PHE A 195 -7.83 54.12 105.72
C PHE A 195 -9.20 54.14 106.44
N THR A 196 -10.27 53.79 105.73
CA THR A 196 -11.36 53.08 106.40
C THR A 196 -10.83 51.67 106.65
N PRO A 197 -10.70 51.22 107.91
CA PRO A 197 -10.19 49.90 108.18
C PRO A 197 -11.10 48.91 107.44
N LEU A 198 -10.54 48.15 106.50
CA LEU A 198 -11.22 46.99 105.93
C LEU A 198 -11.79 46.24 107.13
N THR A 199 -13.11 46.15 107.17
CA THR A 199 -13.76 45.36 108.20
C THR A 199 -13.24 43.93 108.04
N LEU A 200 -13.09 43.21 109.15
CA LEU A 200 -12.58 41.82 109.11
C LEU A 200 -13.37 40.95 108.12
N GLU A 201 -14.64 41.31 107.90
CA GLU A 201 -15.56 40.69 106.95
C GLU A 201 -15.13 40.87 105.47
N ASP A 202 -14.73 42.08 105.05
CA ASP A 202 -14.30 42.31 103.65
C ASP A 202 -13.01 41.54 103.32
N ARG A 203 -12.09 41.45 104.28
CA ARG A 203 -10.86 40.65 104.13
C ARG A 203 -11.18 39.16 104.05
N LEU A 204 -12.15 38.69 104.84
CA LEU A 204 -12.63 37.30 104.79
C LEU A 204 -13.28 37.01 103.44
N ASN A 205 -14.15 37.89 102.94
CA ASN A 205 -14.78 37.77 101.62
C ASN A 205 -13.74 37.77 100.49
N GLN A 206 -12.71 38.62 100.58
CA GLN A 206 -11.61 38.64 99.61
C GLN A 206 -10.80 37.32 99.63
N LEU A 207 -10.51 36.78 100.82
CA LEU A 207 -9.82 35.49 100.95
C LEU A 207 -10.66 34.32 100.44
N GLN A 208 -11.96 34.30 100.74
CA GLN A 208 -12.89 33.29 100.23
C GLN A 208 -13.02 33.36 98.71
N HIS A 209 -13.14 34.56 98.14
CA HIS A 209 -13.15 34.75 96.70
C HIS A 209 -11.84 34.27 96.06
N THR A 210 -10.70 34.62 96.64
CA THR A 210 -9.38 34.15 96.16
C THR A 210 -9.26 32.63 96.24
N LEU A 211 -9.72 32.01 97.33
CA LEU A 211 -9.77 30.56 97.47
C LEU A 211 -10.66 29.93 96.39
N ASN A 212 -11.83 30.52 96.13
CA ASN A 212 -12.73 30.06 95.09
C ASN A 212 -12.10 30.16 93.69
N ILE A 213 -11.43 31.28 93.37
CA ILE A 213 -10.66 31.43 92.11
C ILE A 213 -9.62 30.32 92.01
N MET A 214 -8.77 30.15 93.03
CA MET A 214 -7.73 29.12 93.03
C MET A 214 -8.32 27.69 92.91
N ALA A 215 -9.49 27.45 93.49
CA ALA A 215 -10.21 26.18 93.34
C ALA A 215 -10.69 25.97 91.90
N THR A 216 -11.32 26.97 91.29
CA THR A 216 -11.76 26.91 89.88
C THR A 216 -10.58 26.78 88.92
N GLU A 217 -9.46 27.47 89.15
CA GLU A 217 -8.24 27.34 88.36
C GLU A 217 -7.63 25.94 88.48
N ARG A 218 -7.63 25.37 89.69
CA ARG A 218 -7.19 23.97 89.87
C ARG A 218 -8.08 23.00 89.11
N GLU A 219 -9.40 23.21 89.13
CA GLU A 219 -10.35 22.38 88.39
C GLU A 219 -10.15 22.48 86.87
N THR A 220 -9.99 23.70 86.34
CA THR A 220 -9.73 23.92 84.90
C THR A 220 -8.40 23.31 84.47
N LEU A 221 -7.31 23.52 85.22
CA LEU A 221 -6.01 22.89 84.93
C LEU A 221 -6.09 21.36 84.97
N SER A 222 -6.85 20.80 85.93
CA SER A 222 -7.05 19.35 86.02
C SER A 222 -7.87 18.80 84.84
N ALA A 223 -8.86 19.56 84.35
CA ALA A 223 -9.65 19.22 83.18
C ALA A 223 -8.82 19.28 81.90
N THR A 224 -8.04 20.35 81.71
CA THR A 224 -7.11 20.52 80.59
C THR A 224 -6.07 19.40 80.56
N LEU A 225 -5.49 19.02 81.69
CA LEU A 225 -4.53 17.92 81.78
C LEU A 225 -5.17 16.58 81.39
N LYS A 226 -6.42 16.32 81.81
CA LYS A 226 -7.16 15.11 81.42
C LYS A 226 -7.48 15.12 79.92
N SER A 227 -7.86 16.25 79.33
CA SER A 227 -8.09 16.37 77.90
C SER A 227 -6.81 16.12 77.12
N ALA A 228 -5.73 16.81 77.46
CA ALA A 228 -4.43 16.67 76.80
C ALA A 228 -3.92 15.23 76.81
N ARG A 229 -4.13 14.48 77.91
CA ARG A 229 -3.80 13.04 77.97
C ARG A 229 -4.63 12.19 77.02
N ARG A 230 -5.94 12.46 76.91
CA ARG A 230 -6.83 11.74 75.98
C ARG A 230 -6.50 12.08 74.53
N ASP A 231 -6.22 13.35 74.24
CA ASP A 231 -5.85 13.83 72.91
C ASP A 231 -4.49 13.24 72.48
N ALA A 232 -3.50 13.18 73.38
CA ALA A 232 -2.23 12.50 73.13
C ALA A 232 -2.42 11.00 72.83
N GLN A 233 -3.24 10.28 73.60
CA GLN A 233 -3.55 8.87 73.34
C GLN A 233 -4.25 8.66 71.99
N LYS A 234 -5.15 9.57 71.61
CA LYS A 234 -5.83 9.53 70.31
C LYS A 234 -4.85 9.80 69.16
N ALA A 235 -3.93 10.75 69.34
CA ALA A 235 -2.88 11.03 68.38
C ALA A 235 -1.95 9.82 68.19
N ASP A 236 -1.52 9.18 69.28
CA ASP A 236 -0.70 7.96 69.22
C ASP A 236 -1.41 6.82 68.50
N ALA A 237 -2.71 6.60 68.79
CA ALA A 237 -3.51 5.61 68.10
C ALA A 237 -3.64 5.91 66.61
N ASN A 238 -3.81 7.19 66.24
CA ASN A 238 -3.87 7.64 64.85
C ASN A 238 -2.54 7.37 64.12
N VAL A 239 -1.41 7.75 64.69
CA VAL A 239 -0.07 7.52 64.12
C VAL A 239 0.19 6.03 63.91
N ARG A 240 -0.19 5.17 64.87
CA ARG A 240 -0.08 3.71 64.71
C ARG A 240 -0.91 3.20 63.53
N SER A 241 -2.15 3.67 63.40
CA SER A 241 -3.02 3.26 62.29
C SER A 241 -2.51 3.73 60.93
N GLU A 242 -1.87 4.91 60.88
CA GLU A 242 -1.24 5.45 59.68
C GLU A 242 0.01 4.66 59.29
N ILE A 243 0.87 4.30 60.25
CA ILE A 243 2.03 3.43 60.01
C ILE A 243 1.57 2.08 59.43
N GLU A 244 0.53 1.48 59.98
CA GLU A 244 -0.01 0.24 59.42
C GLU A 244 -0.61 0.41 58.02
N ALA A 245 -1.29 1.53 57.77
CA ALA A 245 -1.82 1.84 56.44
C ALA A 245 -0.70 2.02 55.42
N LEU A 246 0.35 2.77 55.77
CA LEU A 246 1.54 2.98 54.94
C LEU A 246 2.32 1.68 54.71
N LYS A 247 2.41 0.81 55.72
CA LYS A 247 3.01 -0.52 55.58
C LYS A 247 2.23 -1.39 54.60
N ARG A 248 0.90 -1.42 54.72
CA ARG A 248 0.02 -2.16 53.79
C ARG A 248 0.08 -1.60 52.37
N SER A 249 0.16 -0.28 52.20
CA SER A 249 0.32 0.33 50.88
C SER A 249 1.69 0.03 50.28
N SER A 250 2.76 0.09 51.08
CA SER A 250 4.13 -0.22 50.66
C SER A 250 4.30 -1.67 50.21
N GLU A 251 3.72 -2.62 50.94
CA GLU A 251 3.74 -4.04 50.56
C GLU A 251 2.97 -4.28 49.25
N LYS A 252 1.83 -3.60 49.09
CA LYS A 252 1.05 -3.65 47.84
C LYS A 252 1.85 -3.08 46.66
N THR A 253 2.58 -1.98 46.84
CA THR A 253 3.42 -1.40 45.78
C THR A 253 4.60 -2.29 45.44
N ALA A 254 5.24 -2.94 46.42
CA ALA A 254 6.35 -3.87 46.18
C ALA A 254 5.93 -5.05 45.29
N ALA A 255 4.74 -5.61 45.52
CA ALA A 255 4.20 -6.67 44.68
C ALA A 255 3.86 -6.18 43.26
N ALA A 256 3.41 -4.94 43.09
CA ALA A 256 3.19 -4.35 41.77
C ALA A 256 4.51 -4.11 41.02
N GLU A 257 5.53 -3.63 41.73
CA GLU A 257 6.86 -3.40 41.18
C GLU A 257 7.52 -4.70 40.70
N HIS A 258 7.41 -5.79 41.46
CA HIS A 258 7.91 -7.10 41.03
C HIS A 258 7.27 -7.55 39.70
N ARG A 259 5.96 -7.36 39.54
CA ARG A 259 5.27 -7.67 38.26
C ARG A 259 5.73 -6.74 37.14
N ALA A 260 5.96 -5.46 37.43
CA ALA A 260 6.50 -4.52 36.45
C ALA A 260 7.90 -4.94 35.98
N ARG A 261 8.79 -5.32 36.90
CA ARG A 261 10.13 -5.85 36.59
C ARG A 261 10.08 -7.12 35.74
N GLN A 262 9.17 -8.05 36.05
CA GLN A 262 8.95 -9.25 35.23
C GLN A 262 8.49 -8.92 33.81
N LYS A 263 7.58 -7.94 33.65
CA LYS A 263 7.17 -7.47 32.32
C LYS A 263 8.33 -6.85 31.54
N VAL A 264 9.17 -6.07 32.21
CA VAL A 264 10.37 -5.48 31.58
C VAL A 264 11.33 -6.58 31.11
N LEU A 265 11.60 -7.61 31.93
CA LEU A 265 12.44 -8.74 31.54
C LEU A 265 11.86 -9.52 30.36
N ALA A 266 10.55 -9.79 30.37
CA ALA A 266 9.88 -10.45 29.25
C ALA A 266 9.97 -9.61 27.96
N LEU A 267 9.80 -8.29 28.06
CA LEU A 267 9.96 -7.37 26.93
C LEU A 267 11.40 -7.36 26.40
N GLN A 268 12.39 -7.34 27.29
CA GLN A 268 13.81 -7.45 26.89
C GLN A 268 14.10 -8.77 26.16
N GLU A 269 13.54 -9.89 26.62
CA GLU A 269 13.67 -11.19 25.95
C GLU A 269 13.00 -11.18 24.57
N THR A 270 11.82 -10.57 24.44
CA THR A 270 11.16 -10.43 23.13
C THR A 270 11.95 -9.55 22.16
N VAL A 271 12.53 -8.43 22.64
CA VAL A 271 13.40 -7.57 21.82
C VAL A 271 14.63 -8.34 21.36
N LYS A 272 15.27 -9.10 22.25
CA LYS A 272 16.42 -9.94 21.92
C LYS A 272 16.08 -11.00 20.88
N ARG A 273 14.91 -11.66 20.98
CA ARG A 273 14.44 -12.62 19.97
C ARG A 273 14.16 -11.95 18.63
N ALA A 274 13.55 -10.78 18.63
CA ALA A 274 13.28 -10.03 17.40
C ALA A 274 14.59 -9.63 16.69
N GLN A 275 15.58 -9.13 17.44
CA GLN A 275 16.90 -8.80 16.90
C GLN A 275 17.60 -10.02 16.28
N LEU A 276 17.57 -11.17 16.96
CA LEU A 276 18.14 -12.42 16.41
C LEU A 276 17.43 -12.85 15.12
N SER A 277 16.10 -12.73 15.07
CA SER A 277 15.32 -13.03 13.87
C SER A 277 15.64 -12.07 12.72
N THR A 278 15.89 -10.79 13.00
CA THR A 278 16.32 -9.82 12.00
C THR A 278 17.69 -10.18 11.44
N THR A 279 18.66 -10.52 12.30
CA THR A 279 20.00 -10.91 11.84
C THR A 279 19.99 -12.20 11.02
N GLU A 280 19.14 -13.17 11.37
CA GLU A 280 18.98 -14.41 10.60
C GLU A 280 18.37 -14.14 9.21
N MET A 281 17.39 -13.24 9.12
CA MET A 281 16.80 -12.84 7.85
C MET A 281 17.79 -12.05 6.99
N GLU A 282 18.60 -11.17 7.59
CA GLU A 282 19.68 -10.46 6.90
C GLU A 282 20.73 -11.43 6.35
N GLU A 283 21.07 -12.49 7.08
CA GLU A 283 21.97 -13.55 6.59
C GLU A 283 21.37 -14.31 5.40
N GLN A 284 20.07 -14.65 5.44
CA GLN A 284 19.38 -15.29 4.32
C GLN A 284 19.32 -14.40 3.07
N VAL A 285 18.99 -13.11 3.24
CA VAL A 285 19.01 -12.14 2.14
C VAL A 285 20.40 -12.06 1.53
N LYS A 286 21.44 -12.04 2.37
CA LYS A 286 22.83 -12.03 1.91
C LYS A 286 23.19 -13.30 1.13
N GLU A 287 22.79 -14.48 1.58
CA GLU A 287 23.00 -15.74 0.85
C GLU A 287 22.30 -15.73 -0.52
N GLU A 288 21.08 -15.18 -0.59
CA GLU A 288 20.33 -15.03 -1.86
C GLU A 288 20.98 -14.00 -2.79
N GLU A 289 21.43 -12.86 -2.26
CA GLU A 289 22.17 -11.84 -3.01
C GLU A 289 23.49 -12.38 -3.57
N GLU A 290 24.20 -13.22 -2.80
CA GLU A 290 25.42 -13.90 -3.24
C GLU A 290 25.14 -14.94 -4.34
N ALA A 291 23.96 -15.59 -4.35
CA ALA A 291 23.57 -16.57 -5.37
C ALA A 291 23.04 -15.94 -6.68
N LEU A 292 22.55 -14.70 -6.64
CA LEU A 292 22.00 -13.97 -7.78
C LEU A 292 22.98 -13.84 -8.98
N PRO A 293 24.25 -13.41 -8.81
CA PRO A 293 25.16 -13.24 -9.95
C PRO A 293 25.45 -14.56 -10.69
N ASP A 294 25.54 -15.67 -9.98
CA ASP A 294 25.78 -16.99 -10.57
C ASP A 294 24.57 -17.46 -11.40
N LEU A 295 23.36 -17.25 -10.89
CA LEU A 295 22.13 -17.53 -11.65
C LEU A 295 22.01 -16.63 -12.88
N GLN A 296 22.39 -15.36 -12.77
CA GLN A 296 22.41 -14.43 -13.89
C GLN A 296 23.45 -14.85 -14.95
N ALA A 297 24.64 -15.30 -14.53
CA ALA A 297 25.65 -15.84 -15.43
C ALA A 297 25.17 -17.11 -16.16
N GLN A 298 24.49 -18.02 -15.44
CA GLN A 298 23.87 -19.21 -16.04
C GLN A 298 22.78 -18.86 -17.04
N ARG A 299 21.91 -17.90 -16.73
CA ARG A 299 20.89 -17.38 -17.66
C ARG A 299 21.55 -16.84 -18.92
N ASN A 300 22.53 -15.97 -18.79
CA ASN A 300 23.23 -15.36 -19.93
C ASN A 300 23.90 -16.43 -20.80
N SER A 301 24.56 -17.41 -20.18
CA SER A 301 25.17 -18.55 -20.89
C SER A 301 24.14 -19.34 -21.70
N LYS A 302 22.97 -19.63 -21.11
CA LYS A 302 21.88 -20.34 -21.81
C LYS A 302 21.25 -19.51 -22.92
N GLU A 303 21.14 -18.19 -22.74
CA GLU A 303 20.65 -17.28 -23.75
C GLU A 303 21.60 -17.20 -24.96
N GLU A 304 22.91 -17.18 -24.73
CA GLU A 304 23.91 -17.26 -25.79
C GLU A 304 23.83 -18.58 -26.57
N GLU A 305 23.68 -19.72 -25.87
CA GLU A 305 23.47 -21.03 -26.51
C GLU A 305 22.21 -21.02 -27.38
N TYR A 306 21.11 -20.48 -26.88
CA TYR A 306 19.85 -20.35 -27.62
C TYR A 306 20.02 -19.47 -28.87
N LEU A 307 20.69 -18.33 -28.76
CA LEU A 307 20.98 -17.45 -29.89
C LEU A 307 21.82 -18.14 -30.97
N LYS A 308 22.82 -18.94 -30.57
CA LYS A 308 23.64 -19.76 -31.49
C LYS A 308 22.79 -20.79 -32.23
N ILE A 309 21.94 -21.52 -31.52
CA ILE A 309 21.05 -22.54 -32.09
C ILE A 309 20.03 -21.90 -33.04
N LYS A 310 19.40 -20.80 -32.62
CA LYS A 310 18.44 -20.06 -33.44
C LYS A 310 19.09 -19.57 -34.73
N GLY A 311 20.27 -18.96 -34.64
CA GLY A 311 21.03 -18.52 -35.82
C GLY A 311 21.42 -19.68 -36.75
N ALA A 312 21.73 -20.86 -36.21
CA ALA A 312 21.98 -22.06 -37.02
C ALA A 312 20.71 -22.58 -37.71
N ALA A 313 19.58 -22.60 -37.01
CA ALA A 313 18.28 -22.99 -37.56
C ALA A 313 17.83 -22.05 -38.68
N ASP A 314 18.00 -20.73 -38.52
CA ASP A 314 17.67 -19.73 -39.54
C ASP A 314 18.55 -19.87 -40.78
N ARG A 315 19.86 -20.13 -40.60
CA ARG A 315 20.77 -20.45 -41.72
C ARG A 315 20.34 -21.72 -42.46
N ALA A 316 19.99 -22.78 -41.73
CA ALA A 316 19.52 -24.03 -42.31
C ALA A 316 18.20 -23.86 -43.07
N ARG A 317 17.27 -23.07 -42.54
CA ARG A 317 16.01 -22.72 -43.20
C ARG A 317 16.25 -21.97 -44.50
N LYS A 318 17.09 -20.93 -44.47
CA LYS A 318 17.45 -20.14 -45.66
C LYS A 318 18.16 -21.00 -46.72
N ALA A 319 19.03 -21.91 -46.31
CA ALA A 319 19.68 -22.86 -47.22
C ALA A 319 18.66 -23.77 -47.91
N ARG A 320 17.75 -24.39 -47.15
CA ARG A 320 16.66 -25.22 -47.72
C ARG A 320 15.75 -24.43 -48.66
N GLU A 321 15.38 -23.20 -48.30
CA GLU A 321 14.55 -22.35 -49.15
C GLU A 321 15.28 -22.02 -50.47
N SER A 322 16.58 -21.75 -50.42
CA SER A 322 17.39 -21.49 -51.62
C SER A 322 17.55 -22.72 -52.52
N GLU A 323 17.62 -23.92 -51.95
CA GLU A 323 17.66 -25.19 -52.70
C GLU A 323 16.30 -25.51 -53.31
N ALA A 324 15.22 -25.35 -52.54
CA ALA A 324 13.86 -25.52 -53.02
C ALA A 324 13.53 -24.55 -54.15
N GLU A 325 14.00 -23.30 -54.09
CA GLU A 325 13.82 -22.31 -55.14
C GLU A 325 14.61 -22.66 -56.43
N LYS A 326 15.80 -23.25 -56.31
CA LYS A 326 16.56 -23.75 -57.47
C LYS A 326 15.87 -24.95 -58.11
N GLU A 327 15.38 -25.89 -57.32
CA GLU A 327 14.66 -27.05 -57.81
C GLU A 327 13.32 -26.63 -58.44
N ARG A 328 12.60 -25.69 -57.82
CA ARG A 328 11.40 -25.10 -58.39
C ARG A 328 11.67 -24.50 -59.78
N LYS A 329 12.75 -23.73 -59.94
CA LYS A 329 13.14 -23.18 -61.25
C LYS A 329 13.48 -24.28 -62.26
N ARG A 330 14.14 -25.37 -61.84
CA ARG A 330 14.45 -26.52 -62.69
C ARG A 330 13.16 -27.21 -63.17
N VAL A 331 12.23 -27.45 -62.27
CA VAL A 331 10.92 -28.04 -62.58
C VAL A 331 10.13 -27.11 -63.50
N GLU A 332 10.07 -25.81 -63.21
CA GLU A 332 9.41 -24.82 -64.07
C GLU A 332 9.98 -24.82 -65.50
N LEU A 333 11.31 -24.90 -65.66
CA LEU A 333 11.94 -25.05 -66.98
C LEU A 333 11.51 -26.34 -67.70
N MET A 334 11.58 -27.49 -67.05
CA MET A 334 11.15 -28.78 -67.64
C MET A 334 9.65 -28.78 -67.99
N THR A 335 8.80 -28.22 -67.13
CA THR A 335 7.36 -28.07 -67.43
C THR A 335 7.11 -27.14 -68.63
N GLY A 336 7.92 -26.09 -68.78
CA GLY A 336 7.89 -25.21 -69.96
C GLY A 336 8.26 -25.95 -71.24
N GLU A 337 9.27 -26.82 -71.19
CA GLU A 337 9.66 -27.69 -72.32
C GLU A 337 8.55 -28.69 -72.67
N LEU A 338 7.97 -29.36 -71.68
CA LEU A 338 6.85 -30.29 -71.87
C LEU A 338 5.64 -29.59 -72.50
N ASN A 339 5.27 -28.41 -72.02
CA ASN A 339 4.19 -27.60 -72.62
C ASN A 339 4.53 -27.21 -74.08
N GLY A 340 5.80 -26.88 -74.35
CA GLY A 340 6.28 -26.59 -75.70
C GLY A 340 6.17 -27.80 -76.64
N LEU A 341 6.50 -28.99 -76.16
CA LEU A 341 6.32 -30.25 -76.90
C LEU A 341 4.83 -30.60 -77.09
N ASN A 342 4.00 -30.41 -76.06
CA ASN A 342 2.55 -30.61 -76.15
C ASN A 342 1.92 -29.74 -77.23
N ASN A 343 2.25 -28.45 -77.26
CA ASN A 343 1.77 -27.53 -78.31
C ASN A 343 2.20 -27.94 -79.72
N LYS A 344 3.39 -28.54 -79.87
CA LYS A 344 3.84 -29.09 -81.16
C LYS A 344 3.03 -30.33 -81.54
N LEU A 345 2.76 -31.21 -80.57
CA LEU A 345 1.92 -32.38 -80.75
C LEU A 345 0.51 -31.95 -81.17
N GLU A 346 -0.11 -31.01 -80.46
CA GLU A 346 -1.42 -30.46 -80.81
C GLU A 346 -1.43 -29.85 -82.22
N ARG A 347 -0.38 -29.16 -82.65
CA ARG A 347 -0.28 -28.64 -84.03
C ARG A 347 -0.14 -29.75 -85.06
N LEU A 348 0.64 -30.79 -84.78
CA LEU A 348 0.76 -31.95 -85.67
C LEU A 348 -0.55 -32.73 -85.72
N GLN A 349 -1.25 -32.84 -84.59
CA GLN A 349 -2.57 -33.46 -84.49
C GLN A 349 -3.62 -32.66 -85.26
N ALA A 350 -3.66 -31.33 -85.12
CA ALA A 350 -4.55 -30.48 -85.90
C ALA A 350 -4.25 -30.53 -87.41
N LYS A 351 -2.98 -30.69 -87.81
CA LYS A 351 -2.61 -30.94 -89.21
C LYS A 351 -3.04 -32.32 -89.68
N LYS A 352 -2.83 -33.35 -88.86
CA LYS A 352 -3.29 -34.71 -89.12
C LYS A 352 -4.80 -34.74 -89.31
N GLU A 353 -5.54 -34.14 -88.37
CA GLU A 353 -7.00 -34.03 -88.41
C GLU A 353 -7.47 -33.28 -89.67
N LYS A 354 -6.83 -32.16 -90.05
CA LYS A 354 -7.14 -31.49 -91.32
C LYS A 354 -6.86 -32.38 -92.53
N LEU A 355 -5.73 -33.08 -92.56
CA LEU A 355 -5.43 -33.96 -93.68
C LEU A 355 -6.46 -35.10 -93.78
N GLU A 356 -6.79 -35.71 -92.64
CA GLU A 356 -7.79 -36.79 -92.53
C GLU A 356 -9.20 -36.33 -92.87
N THR A 357 -9.60 -35.12 -92.47
CA THR A 357 -10.99 -34.64 -92.61
C THR A 357 -11.27 -33.84 -93.88
N THR A 358 -10.29 -33.10 -94.42
CA THR A 358 -10.50 -32.28 -95.62
C THR A 358 -9.82 -32.86 -96.84
N THR A 359 -8.50 -33.10 -96.78
CA THR A 359 -7.76 -33.43 -98.01
C THR A 359 -7.93 -34.86 -98.48
N ILE A 360 -7.96 -35.84 -97.56
CA ILE A 360 -8.16 -37.25 -97.94
C ILE A 360 -9.53 -37.45 -98.61
N PRO A 361 -10.67 -37.02 -98.02
CA PRO A 361 -11.96 -37.20 -98.67
C PRO A 361 -12.11 -36.40 -99.96
N GLU A 362 -11.53 -35.19 -100.06
CA GLU A 362 -11.50 -34.42 -101.32
C GLU A 362 -10.73 -35.17 -102.42
N LEU A 363 -9.56 -35.75 -102.10
CA LEU A 363 -8.79 -36.56 -103.04
C LEU A 363 -9.51 -37.85 -103.39
N GLU A 364 -10.16 -38.52 -102.44
CA GLU A 364 -10.99 -39.70 -102.70
C GLU A 364 -12.21 -39.38 -103.59
N GLU A 365 -12.82 -38.20 -103.43
CA GLU A 365 -13.90 -37.72 -104.29
C GLU A 365 -13.40 -37.38 -105.69
N GLN A 366 -12.25 -36.70 -105.81
CA GLN A 366 -11.60 -36.46 -107.10
C GLN A 366 -11.23 -37.77 -107.80
N LEU A 367 -10.73 -38.76 -107.08
CA LEU A 367 -10.41 -40.08 -107.62
C LEU A 367 -11.69 -40.77 -108.14
N ARG A 368 -12.78 -40.72 -107.35
CA ARG A 368 -14.10 -41.20 -107.79
C ARG A 368 -14.64 -40.44 -109.01
N ALA A 369 -14.43 -39.13 -109.08
CA ALA A 369 -14.86 -38.30 -110.19
C ALA A 369 -14.07 -38.62 -111.47
N ILE A 370 -12.75 -38.83 -111.37
CA ILE A 370 -11.91 -39.26 -112.48
C ILE A 370 -12.26 -40.69 -112.91
N GLU A 371 -12.50 -41.61 -111.97
CA GLU A 371 -12.97 -42.96 -112.29
C GLU A 371 -14.30 -42.92 -113.06
N LEU A 372 -15.23 -42.07 -112.63
CA LEU A 372 -16.51 -41.85 -113.32
C LEU A 372 -16.32 -41.14 -114.67
N GLU A 373 -15.41 -40.18 -114.76
CA GLU A 373 -15.06 -39.52 -116.03
C GLU A 373 -14.48 -40.55 -117.01
N ILE A 374 -13.54 -41.39 -116.57
CA ILE A 374 -12.99 -42.49 -117.38
C ILE A 374 -14.11 -43.45 -117.78
N GLU A 375 -14.99 -43.88 -116.86
CA GLU A 375 -16.14 -44.73 -117.19
C GLU A 375 -17.05 -44.07 -118.23
N THR A 376 -17.34 -42.77 -118.10
CA THR A 376 -18.12 -42.02 -119.09
C THR A 376 -17.39 -41.85 -120.42
N THR A 377 -16.07 -41.65 -120.42
CA THR A 377 -15.28 -41.49 -121.64
C THR A 377 -15.08 -42.83 -122.36
N GLU A 378 -14.97 -43.92 -121.60
CA GLU A 378 -15.00 -45.30 -122.10
C GLU A 378 -16.39 -45.65 -122.67
N LEU A 379 -17.46 -45.15 -122.04
CA LEU A 379 -18.83 -45.27 -122.54
C LEU A 379 -19.07 -44.39 -123.78
N ASP A 380 -18.40 -43.24 -123.87
CA ASP A 380 -18.48 -42.26 -124.96
C ASP A 380 -17.43 -42.50 -126.08
N SER A 381 -17.04 -43.76 -126.26
CA SER A 381 -16.17 -44.22 -127.37
C SER A 381 -16.86 -44.23 -128.74
N TYR A 382 -18.07 -43.67 -128.88
CA TYR A 382 -18.79 -43.53 -130.14
C TYR A 382 -19.48 -42.15 -130.30
N GLY A 383 -18.71 -41.13 -130.68
CA GLY A 383 -19.15 -40.14 -131.69
C GLY A 383 -19.21 -38.64 -131.33
N TYR A 384 -18.11 -37.91 -131.64
CA TYR A 384 -18.01 -36.73 -132.55
C TYR A 384 -19.05 -35.57 -132.48
N PRO A 385 -18.68 -34.33 -132.90
CA PRO A 385 -18.02 -33.24 -132.19
C PRO A 385 -18.89 -31.95 -132.18
N PHE A 386 -18.65 -30.98 -131.29
CA PHE A 386 -19.09 -29.60 -131.55
C PHE A 386 -18.28 -28.56 -130.75
N ALA A 387 -17.39 -27.88 -131.45
CA ALA A 387 -17.00 -26.48 -131.20
C ALA A 387 -17.95 -25.59 -132.05
N PRO A 388 -18.08 -24.25 -131.88
CA PRO A 388 -17.07 -23.31 -131.35
C PRO A 388 -17.62 -22.07 -130.57
N ASP A 389 -16.69 -21.13 -130.28
CA ASP A 389 -16.83 -19.69 -129.94
C ASP A 389 -17.33 -19.32 -128.53
N GLY A 390 -16.77 -18.36 -127.78
CA GLY A 390 -15.73 -17.33 -127.98
C GLY A 390 -15.69 -16.36 -126.76
N GLN A 391 -14.78 -15.37 -126.78
CA GLN A 391 -14.40 -14.34 -125.77
C GLN A 391 -13.40 -14.80 -124.68
N GLU A 392 -12.11 -14.44 -124.63
CA GLU A 392 -11.33 -13.21 -124.95
C GLU A 392 -11.43 -12.08 -123.90
N LEU A 393 -10.24 -11.54 -123.54
CA LEU A 393 -9.90 -10.34 -122.73
C LEU A 393 -9.80 -10.56 -121.20
N ASP A 394 -8.78 -10.13 -120.45
CA ASP A 394 -7.58 -9.31 -120.69
C ASP A 394 -6.66 -9.33 -119.42
N ASP A 395 -5.39 -8.97 -119.62
CA ASP A 395 -4.45 -8.29 -118.69
C ASP A 395 -3.84 -9.02 -117.46
N ASP A 396 -2.71 -9.72 -117.66
CA ASP A 396 -1.31 -9.24 -117.47
C ASP A 396 -0.93 -8.36 -116.21
N PRO A 397 0.37 -8.04 -115.93
CA PRO A 397 1.18 -8.70 -114.88
C PRO A 397 1.82 -7.77 -113.80
N ILE A 398 2.87 -8.28 -113.13
CA ILE A 398 4.04 -7.58 -112.54
C ILE A 398 4.07 -7.13 -111.03
N LEU A 399 5.21 -7.48 -110.39
CA LEU A 399 6.09 -6.71 -109.47
C LEU A 399 6.23 -7.10 -107.96
N LEU A 400 7.36 -7.75 -107.66
CA LEU A 400 8.49 -7.21 -106.87
C LEU A 400 8.21 -6.07 -105.85
N ARG A 401 8.46 -6.32 -104.55
CA ARG A 401 9.26 -5.44 -103.64
C ARG A 401 9.43 -6.10 -102.26
N SER A 402 10.63 -6.53 -101.86
CA SER A 402 11.70 -5.79 -101.17
C SER A 402 11.39 -5.34 -99.72
N HIS A 403 12.25 -5.83 -98.81
CA HIS A 403 12.74 -5.20 -97.57
C HIS A 403 11.74 -4.84 -96.46
N GLN A 404 11.93 -5.40 -95.26
CA GLN A 404 12.66 -4.73 -94.16
C GLN A 404 12.62 -5.56 -92.86
N ASN A 405 13.80 -5.68 -92.24
CA ASN A 405 14.03 -5.63 -90.80
C ASN A 405 12.80 -5.27 -89.94
N SER A 406 12.42 -6.14 -89.01
CA SER A 406 12.01 -5.65 -87.68
C SER A 406 12.45 -6.62 -86.60
N SER A 407 13.48 -6.19 -85.89
CA SER A 407 13.79 -6.55 -84.52
C SER A 407 12.53 -6.43 -83.66
N PHE A 408 12.10 -7.53 -83.03
CA PHE A 408 11.19 -7.45 -81.90
C PHE A 408 11.89 -6.70 -80.75
N PRO A 409 11.30 -5.60 -80.25
CA PRO A 409 11.85 -4.90 -79.10
C PRO A 409 11.54 -5.71 -77.84
N ARG A 410 12.62 -6.02 -77.13
CA ARG A 410 12.65 -6.23 -75.69
C ARG A 410 11.79 -5.17 -74.98
N PRO A 411 10.85 -5.52 -74.08
CA PRO A 411 10.23 -4.52 -73.22
C PRO A 411 11.30 -4.00 -72.24
N SER A 412 11.63 -2.71 -72.33
CA SER A 412 12.34 -2.00 -71.27
C SER A 412 11.35 -1.60 -70.16
N PRO A 413 11.80 -1.52 -68.91
CA PRO A 413 10.97 -1.04 -67.82
C PRO A 413 10.84 0.49 -67.87
N VAL A 414 9.61 0.99 -67.77
CA VAL A 414 9.29 2.42 -67.63
C VAL A 414 9.65 2.87 -66.20
N PRO A 415 10.37 3.99 -66.01
CA PRO A 415 10.54 4.60 -64.70
C PRO A 415 9.30 5.45 -64.39
N ILE A 416 8.50 5.02 -63.42
CA ILE A 416 7.39 5.84 -62.92
C ILE A 416 7.97 6.97 -62.07
N GLN A 417 7.86 8.17 -62.63
CA GLN A 417 8.21 9.44 -62.04
C GLN A 417 7.16 9.83 -60.99
N ARG A 418 7.62 10.05 -59.75
CA ARG A 418 6.82 10.58 -58.64
C ARG A 418 6.39 12.03 -58.93
N PRO A 419 5.12 12.40 -58.69
CA PRO A 419 4.76 13.77 -58.38
C PRO A 419 5.07 14.09 -56.92
N GLN A 420 5.68 15.26 -56.72
CA GLN A 420 5.76 16.00 -55.48
C GLN A 420 4.43 16.70 -55.15
N ALA A 421 4.34 17.25 -53.94
CA ALA A 421 3.28 18.09 -53.34
C ALA A 421 2.15 17.30 -52.64
N SER A 422 2.21 17.12 -51.31
CA SER A 422 2.02 18.08 -50.20
C SER A 422 0.57 18.14 -49.72
N TRP A 423 0.19 17.32 -48.75
CA TRP A 423 -0.91 17.64 -47.84
C TRP A 423 -0.55 17.20 -46.42
N ASN A 424 -0.74 18.16 -45.52
CA ASN A 424 -0.46 18.09 -44.09
C ASN A 424 -1.29 17.00 -43.37
N SER A 425 -0.70 16.49 -42.30
CA SER A 425 -1.21 15.82 -41.08
C SER A 425 -2.63 16.22 -40.61
N PRO A 426 -3.33 15.46 -39.71
CA PRO A 426 -2.78 14.65 -38.60
C PRO A 426 -3.45 13.26 -38.32
N PRO A 427 -2.91 12.45 -37.38
CA PRO A 427 -3.34 11.08 -37.18
C PRO A 427 -4.45 10.96 -36.12
N ARG A 428 -5.46 10.14 -36.41
CA ARG A 428 -6.28 9.47 -35.39
C ARG A 428 -6.11 7.97 -35.54
N GLN A 429 -5.41 7.38 -34.58
CA GLN A 429 -5.44 5.95 -34.30
C GLN A 429 -6.88 5.54 -33.96
N ALA A 430 -7.44 4.64 -34.77
CA ALA A 430 -8.49 3.75 -34.36
C ALA A 430 -8.09 2.34 -34.81
N GLN A 431 -7.57 1.56 -33.87
CA GLN A 431 -7.28 0.15 -34.08
C GLN A 431 -8.59 -0.62 -34.26
N ARG A 432 -8.75 -1.18 -35.44
CA ARG A 432 -9.57 -2.35 -35.80
C ARG A 432 -8.91 -2.87 -37.08
N SER A 433 -8.61 -4.14 -37.30
CA SER A 433 -9.04 -5.38 -36.67
C SER A 433 -8.27 -6.51 -37.38
N SER A 434 -8.51 -7.76 -36.96
CA SER A 434 -8.15 -9.03 -37.63
C SER A 434 -6.79 -9.60 -37.19
N SER A 435 -6.61 -10.90 -37.02
CA SER A 435 -7.49 -12.05 -37.23
C SER A 435 -6.86 -13.28 -36.56
N LEU A 436 -7.71 -14.23 -36.17
CA LEU A 436 -7.43 -15.68 -36.15
C LEU A 436 -6.20 -16.15 -35.34
N HIS A 437 -6.47 -16.60 -34.12
CA HIS A 437 -5.70 -17.69 -33.55
C HIS A 437 -6.59 -18.75 -32.89
N TYR A 438 -6.20 -19.99 -33.15
CA TYR A 438 -6.87 -21.25 -32.90
C TYR A 438 -7.51 -21.38 -31.51
N GLN A 439 -8.74 -21.89 -31.48
CA GLN A 439 -9.30 -22.53 -30.30
C GLN A 439 -8.45 -23.75 -29.92
N LYS A 440 -7.86 -23.72 -28.72
CA LYS A 440 -7.44 -24.93 -28.01
C LYS A 440 -7.97 -24.80 -26.58
N ALA A 441 -8.85 -25.73 -26.24
CA ALA A 441 -9.59 -25.77 -24.98
C ALA A 441 -8.66 -25.79 -23.75
N PRO A 442 -9.07 -25.21 -22.61
CA PRO A 442 -8.39 -25.43 -21.34
C PRO A 442 -8.68 -26.86 -20.85
N ILE A 443 -7.64 -27.70 -20.84
CA ILE A 443 -7.63 -28.96 -20.12
C ILE A 443 -7.65 -28.63 -18.62
N VAL A 444 -8.76 -28.96 -17.96
CA VAL A 444 -8.85 -29.03 -16.50
C VAL A 444 -8.01 -30.23 -16.05
N LEU A 445 -6.78 -29.98 -15.61
CA LEU A 445 -6.00 -30.96 -14.87
C LEU A 445 -6.37 -30.86 -13.38
N SER A 446 -7.39 -31.63 -13.02
CA SER A 446 -7.50 -32.21 -11.69
C SER A 446 -6.25 -33.03 -11.41
N ASN A 447 -5.49 -32.68 -10.37
CA ASN A 447 -4.40 -33.52 -9.88
C ASN A 447 -4.79 -34.16 -8.54
N PRO A 448 -5.07 -35.48 -8.51
CA PRO A 448 -5.23 -36.21 -7.27
C PRO A 448 -3.90 -36.85 -6.84
N HIS A 449 -3.72 -36.95 -5.53
CA HIS A 449 -2.91 -37.98 -4.87
C HIS A 449 -1.39 -37.91 -5.04
N ARG A 450 -0.69 -37.49 -3.98
CA ARG A 450 0.55 -38.15 -3.56
C ARG A 450 0.67 -38.20 -2.04
N GLN A 451 0.50 -39.41 -1.54
CA GLN A 451 0.96 -39.84 -0.23
C GLN A 451 2.49 -39.87 -0.19
N SER A 452 3.06 -39.33 0.87
CA SER A 452 4.37 -39.70 1.41
C SER A 452 4.38 -39.21 2.86
N SER A 453 4.01 -40.06 3.83
CA SER A 453 4.95 -40.91 4.56
C SER A 453 6.19 -40.16 5.03
N LEU A 454 6.10 -39.52 6.19
CA LEU A 454 7.24 -39.28 7.06
C LEU A 454 6.98 -39.97 8.40
N LYS A 455 7.49 -41.20 8.50
CA LYS A 455 8.01 -41.75 9.75
C LYS A 455 9.34 -41.03 10.01
N ALA A 456 9.40 -40.20 11.05
CA ALA A 456 10.66 -39.79 11.63
C ALA A 456 10.69 -40.29 13.07
N ALA A 457 11.64 -41.20 13.31
CA ALA A 457 11.92 -41.82 14.58
C ALA A 457 12.43 -40.78 15.58
N THR A 458 11.82 -40.74 16.75
CA THR A 458 12.42 -40.24 17.99
C THR A 458 13.61 -41.13 18.33
N HIS A 459 14.82 -40.66 18.02
CA HIS A 459 16.03 -41.15 18.68
C HIS A 459 16.30 -40.29 19.91
N HIS A 460 16.14 -40.93 21.06
CA HIS A 460 16.66 -40.52 22.33
C HIS A 460 18.19 -40.57 22.29
N SER A 461 18.85 -39.44 22.49
CA SER A 461 20.24 -39.38 22.96
C SER A 461 20.24 -38.88 24.39
N ASN A 462 20.32 -39.86 25.29
CA ASN A 462 20.90 -39.74 26.61
C ASN A 462 22.30 -39.11 26.50
N SER A 463 22.54 -38.03 27.22
CA SER A 463 23.87 -37.72 27.75
C SER A 463 23.73 -37.34 29.23
N SER A 464 24.09 -38.33 30.02
CA SER A 464 24.45 -38.27 31.43
C SER A 464 25.49 -37.19 31.73
N SER A 465 25.22 -36.37 32.75
CA SER A 465 26.25 -35.94 33.68
C SER A 465 25.67 -35.82 35.09
N SER A 466 26.09 -36.78 35.88
CA SER A 466 25.97 -36.92 37.33
C SER A 466 26.58 -35.68 38.03
N SER A 467 25.87 -35.11 38.99
CA SER A 467 26.09 -35.28 40.44
C SER A 467 27.06 -34.30 41.10
N SER A 468 26.52 -33.39 41.92
CA SER A 468 26.95 -33.20 43.31
C SER A 468 25.95 -32.29 44.08
N SER A 469 25.08 -32.95 44.85
CA SER A 469 24.81 -32.75 46.28
C SER A 469 25.26 -31.41 46.90
N LEU A 470 24.45 -30.64 47.66
CA LEU A 470 23.91 -31.00 48.98
C LEU A 470 22.97 -29.90 49.55
N LEU A 471 21.98 -30.33 50.33
CA LEU A 471 21.38 -29.69 51.54
C LEU A 471 20.43 -28.49 51.38
N SER A 472 19.12 -28.74 51.45
CA SER A 472 18.32 -28.58 52.69
C SER A 472 16.83 -28.40 52.39
N GLY A 473 16.02 -29.18 53.09
CA GLY A 473 14.60 -29.36 52.78
C GLY A 473 13.67 -28.25 53.23
N ALA A 474 12.51 -28.21 52.58
CA ALA A 474 11.24 -27.88 53.21
C ALA A 474 10.13 -28.53 52.41
N THR A 475 9.39 -29.39 53.10
CA THR A 475 8.15 -30.02 52.69
C THR A 475 7.08 -28.99 52.33
N SER A 476 6.41 -29.13 51.18
CA SER A 476 5.00 -28.72 51.04
C SER A 476 4.34 -29.41 49.86
N THR A 477 3.51 -30.38 50.24
CA THR A 477 2.39 -30.92 49.49
C THR A 477 1.37 -29.81 49.22
N LEU A 478 0.93 -29.61 47.97
CA LEU A 478 -0.44 -29.16 47.69
C LEU A 478 -0.79 -29.33 46.19
N SER A 479 -1.68 -30.30 45.99
CA SER A 479 -2.86 -30.22 45.11
C SER A 479 -2.67 -30.20 43.58
N SER A 480 -2.54 -31.41 43.06
CA SER A 480 -2.94 -31.86 41.73
C SER A 480 -4.45 -31.73 41.48
N ARG A 481 -4.87 -30.77 40.65
CA ARG A 481 -6.01 -30.91 39.71
C ARG A 481 -6.17 -29.67 38.84
N ALA A 482 -5.55 -29.68 37.66
CA ALA A 482 -6.03 -28.91 36.53
C ALA A 482 -6.35 -29.91 35.40
N PRO A 483 -7.56 -29.89 34.81
CA PRO A 483 -7.88 -30.76 33.68
C PRO A 483 -7.05 -30.33 32.45
N PRO A 484 -6.67 -31.29 31.59
CA PRO A 484 -5.89 -31.00 30.39
C PRO A 484 -6.69 -30.12 29.43
N PHE A 485 -6.02 -29.11 28.87
CA PHE A 485 -6.56 -28.19 27.87
C PHE A 485 -6.70 -28.95 26.53
N GLU A 486 -7.91 -29.02 25.97
CA GLU A 486 -8.16 -29.49 24.59
C GLU A 486 -8.21 -28.27 23.66
N PRO A 487 -7.18 -28.00 22.83
CA PRO A 487 -7.25 -26.98 21.81
C PRO A 487 -8.04 -27.52 20.61
N GLY A 488 -9.25 -27.01 20.35
CA GLY A 488 -9.97 -27.36 19.11
C GLY A 488 -11.49 -27.22 19.06
N LYS A 489 -12.17 -26.67 20.08
CA LYS A 489 -13.63 -26.48 20.00
C LYS A 489 -13.99 -25.09 19.49
N PRO A 490 -14.62 -24.95 18.30
CA PRO A 490 -15.07 -23.65 17.82
C PRO A 490 -16.24 -23.14 18.68
N LEU A 491 -16.11 -21.88 19.13
CA LEU A 491 -17.11 -21.14 19.88
C LEU A 491 -18.40 -21.01 19.06
N ARG A 492 -19.47 -21.66 19.52
CA ARG A 492 -20.83 -21.36 19.05
C ARG A 492 -21.24 -19.99 19.56
N THR A 493 -21.47 -19.08 18.62
CA THR A 493 -22.10 -17.78 18.85
C THR A 493 -23.55 -17.99 19.29
N ALA A 494 -23.82 -17.73 20.57
CA ALA A 494 -25.18 -17.62 21.08
C ALA A 494 -25.72 -16.23 20.75
N ILE A 495 -26.68 -16.18 19.83
CA ILE A 495 -27.48 -15.00 19.48
C ILE A 495 -28.40 -14.72 20.68
N TRP A 496 -28.13 -13.63 21.39
CA TRP A 496 -28.98 -13.14 22.47
C TRP A 496 -30.09 -12.28 21.86
N ALA A 497 -31.28 -12.86 21.71
CA ALA A 497 -32.49 -12.10 21.42
C ALA A 497 -32.96 -11.44 22.72
N GLY A 498 -32.88 -10.11 22.78
CA GLY A 498 -33.41 -9.30 23.88
C GLY A 498 -34.92 -9.16 23.75
N ASN A 499 -35.67 -9.76 24.69
CA ASN A 499 -37.09 -9.52 24.88
C ASN A 499 -37.29 -8.13 25.52
N THR A 500 -38.02 -7.27 24.83
CA THR A 500 -38.62 -6.05 25.37
C THR A 500 -39.83 -6.42 26.22
N THR A 501 -39.77 -6.16 27.53
CA THR A 501 -40.97 -6.20 28.38
C THR A 501 -41.20 -4.81 28.94
N SER A 502 -42.26 -4.18 28.43
CA SER A 502 -42.87 -2.96 28.94
C SER A 502 -43.29 -3.17 30.40
N HIS A 503 -42.97 -2.19 31.24
CA HIS A 503 -43.46 -2.09 32.61
C HIS A 503 -44.16 -0.75 32.76
N ASP A 504 -45.45 -0.72 32.41
CA ASP A 504 -46.41 0.27 32.88
C ASP A 504 -46.96 -0.22 34.22
N ASN A 505 -46.69 0.47 35.34
CA ASN A 505 -47.73 0.80 36.33
C ASN A 505 -47.24 1.71 37.47
N ARG A 506 -47.96 2.84 37.61
CA ARG A 506 -48.49 3.49 38.81
C ARG A 506 -47.57 3.84 40.01
N GLY A 507 -47.62 5.14 40.34
CA GLY A 507 -48.14 5.58 41.63
C GLY A 507 -47.21 6.50 42.43
N GLY A 508 -47.54 7.80 42.46
CA GLY A 508 -46.89 8.83 43.27
C GLY A 508 -47.15 10.21 42.71
#